data_AF-A0A2C4PYG2-F1
#
_entry.id   AF-A0A2C4PYG2-F1
#
_cell.length_a   1.000
_cell.length_b   1.000
_cell.length_c   1.000
_cell.angle_alpha   90.00
_cell.angle_beta   90.00
_cell.angle_gamma   90.00
#
_symmetry.space_group_name_H-M   'P 1'
#
loop_
_entity.id
_entity.type
_entity.pdbx_description
1 polymer ?
#
loop_
_entity_poly.entity_id
_entity_poly.type
_entity_poly.pdbx_seq_one_letter_code
_entity_poly.pdbx_strand_id
1 'polypeptide(L)' 'MQQNQMKASMSRKAKCWDNACMENFFSHFKAECFNLSSFRSVEEVKLAVHKYIHFYNYHRFQKKLKNLSPYEYRTQAS' A
#
# COMPACT_ATOMS: atom_id res chain seq x y z
N MET A 1 -18.53 -0.56 11.10
CA MET A 1 -17.85 -1.71 11.75
C MET A 1 -18.84 -2.78 12.20
N GLN A 2 -19.85 -2.46 13.02
CA GLN A 2 -20.89 -3.44 13.39
C GLN A 2 -21.81 -3.88 12.23
N GLN A 3 -22.16 -2.99 11.29
CA GLN A 3 -22.97 -3.33 10.11
C GLN A 3 -22.32 -4.37 9.18
N ASN A 4 -20.98 -4.47 9.17
CA ASN A 4 -20.23 -5.43 8.35
C ASN A 4 -19.60 -6.54 9.20
N GLN A 5 -20.02 -6.71 10.46
CA GLN A 5 -19.46 -7.67 11.43
C GLN A 5 -17.92 -7.59 11.58
N MET A 6 -17.33 -6.41 11.33
CA MET A 6 -15.90 -6.18 11.50
C MET A 6 -15.59 -5.74 12.92
N LYS A 7 -14.65 -6.45 13.57
CA LYS A 7 -14.14 -6.09 14.90
C LYS A 7 -13.03 -5.04 14.77
N ALA A 8 -13.22 -3.89 15.42
CA ALA A 8 -12.16 -2.90 15.55
C ALA A 8 -11.00 -3.50 16.38
N SER A 9 -9.79 -3.46 15.85
CA SER A 9 -8.58 -3.87 16.56
C SER A 9 -7.63 -2.68 16.62
N MET A 10 -7.39 -2.17 17.83
CA MET A 10 -6.42 -1.11 18.07
C MET A 10 -5.17 -1.73 18.70
N SER A 11 -4.01 -1.51 18.08
CA SER A 11 -2.74 -1.91 18.66
C SER A 11 -2.49 -1.19 19.98
N ARG A 12 -1.86 -1.88 20.93
CA ARG A 12 -1.42 -1.24 22.18
C ARG A 12 -0.38 -0.15 21.85
N LYS A 13 -0.36 0.90 22.66
CA LYS A 13 0.66 1.95 22.58
C LYS A 13 2.06 1.31 22.58
N ALA A 14 2.95 1.79 21.73
CA ALA A 14 4.32 1.28 21.51
C ALA A 14 4.47 -0.08 20.78
N LYS A 15 3.44 -0.59 20.10
CA LYS A 15 3.56 -1.78 19.22
C LYS A 15 3.57 -1.39 17.74
N CYS A 16 4.74 -1.04 17.21
CA CYS A 16 4.90 -0.58 15.82
C CYS A 16 4.80 -1.69 14.76
N TRP A 17 5.01 -2.96 15.14
CA TRP A 17 4.98 -4.10 14.21
C TRP A 17 3.67 -4.22 13.43
N ASP A 18 2.54 -3.92 14.08
CA ASP A 18 1.22 -3.98 13.45
C ASP A 18 1.05 -2.90 12.36
N ASN A 19 1.80 -1.78 12.46
CA ASN A 19 1.77 -0.67 11.52
C ASN A 19 2.92 -0.72 10.50
N ALA A 20 3.98 -1.50 10.75
CA ALA A 20 5.21 -1.50 9.97
C ALA A 20 4.98 -1.74 8.46
N CYS A 21 4.04 -2.61 8.09
CA CYS A 21 3.70 -2.85 6.69
C CYS A 21 3.09 -1.61 6.02
N MET A 22 2.19 -0.90 6.71
CA MET A 22 1.59 0.33 6.21
C MET A 22 2.59 1.48 6.16
N GLU A 23 3.46 1.60 7.18
CA GLU A 23 4.56 2.58 7.18
C GLU A 23 5.50 2.38 5.98
N ASN A 24 5.86 1.13 5.69
CA ASN A 24 6.67 0.79 4.53
C ASN A 24 5.97 1.20 3.22
N PHE A 25 4.69 0.86 3.05
CA PHE A 25 3.91 1.27 1.89
C PHE A 25 3.89 2.79 1.72
N PHE A 26 3.58 3.55 2.77
CA PHE A 26 3.50 5.01 2.70
C PHE A 26 4.85 5.68 2.47
N SER A 27 5.94 5.09 2.97
CA SER A 27 7.29 5.56 2.68
C SER A 27 7.59 5.47 1.17
N HIS A 28 7.33 4.31 0.56
CA HIS A 28 7.47 4.12 -0.89
C HIS A 28 6.55 5.03 -1.68
N PHE A 29 5.27 5.12 -1.30
CA PHE A 29 4.30 5.95 -1.99
C PHE A 29 4.71 7.42 -2.04
N LYS A 30 5.17 7.96 -0.91
CA LYS A 30 5.65 9.35 -0.86
C LYS A 30 6.89 9.54 -1.72
N ALA A 31 7.87 8.67 -1.59
CA ALA A 31 9.14 8.79 -2.31
C ALA A 31 8.99 8.62 -3.84
N GLU A 32 8.14 7.70 -4.28
CA GLU A 32 8.06 7.28 -5.68
C GLU A 32 6.91 7.95 -6.45
N CYS A 33 5.85 8.40 -5.77
CA CYS A 33 4.73 9.08 -6.41
C CYS A 33 4.73 10.58 -6.11
N PHE A 34 4.68 10.97 -4.84
CA PHE A 34 4.47 12.37 -4.46
C PHE A 34 5.72 13.24 -4.60
N ASN A 35 6.88 12.74 -4.19
CA ASN A 35 8.11 13.52 -4.22
C ASN A 35 8.66 13.72 -5.65
N LEU A 36 8.20 12.91 -6.60
CA LEU A 36 8.60 12.97 -8.00
C LEU A 36 7.59 13.71 -8.89
N SER A 37 6.45 14.14 -8.33
CA SER A 37 5.35 14.72 -9.11
C SER A 37 4.91 16.07 -8.53
N SER A 38 4.50 16.97 -9.41
CA SER A 38 3.78 18.20 -9.04
C SER A 38 2.33 18.06 -9.48
N PHE A 39 1.39 18.35 -8.59
CA PHE A 39 -0.05 18.27 -8.89
C PHE A 39 -0.67 19.66 -8.89
N ARG A 40 -1.55 19.92 -9.85
CA ARG A 40 -2.26 21.19 -10.03
C ARG A 40 -3.74 21.09 -9.66
N SER A 41 -4.27 19.87 -9.51
CA SER A 41 -5.66 19.62 -9.14
C SER A 41 -5.82 18.38 -8.24
N VAL A 42 -6.96 18.29 -7.57
CA VAL A 42 -7.32 17.13 -6.74
C VAL A 42 -7.54 15.89 -7.62
N GLU A 43 -8.03 16.08 -8.83
CA GLU A 43 -8.28 15.04 -9.83
C GLU A 43 -6.97 14.36 -10.26
N GLU A 44 -5.92 15.15 -10.48
CA GLU A 44 -4.58 14.63 -10.77
C GLU A 44 -4.03 13.79 -9.61
N VAL A 45 -4.21 14.25 -8.37
CA VAL A 45 -3.79 13.50 -7.18
C VAL A 45 -4.54 12.17 -7.10
N LYS A 46 -5.87 12.17 -7.26
CA LYS A 46 -6.68 10.94 -7.25
C LYS A 46 -6.19 9.97 -8.32
N LEU A 47 -5.97 10.45 -9.54
CA LEU A 47 -5.48 9.62 -10.64
C LEU A 47 -4.10 9.03 -10.33
N ALA A 48 -3.19 9.82 -9.78
CA ALA A 48 -1.85 9.36 -9.39
C ALA A 48 -1.91 8.30 -8.28
N VAL A 49 -2.76 8.50 -7.27
CA VAL A 49 -3.02 7.50 -6.21
C VAL A 49 -3.52 6.20 -6.81
N HIS A 50 -4.54 6.24 -7.67
CA HIS A 50 -5.09 5.04 -8.33
C HIS A 50 -4.03 4.31 -9.17
N LYS A 51 -3.26 5.04 -9.97
CA LYS A 51 -2.18 4.46 -10.78
C LYS A 51 -1.10 3.81 -9.91
N TYR A 52 -0.70 4.47 -8.82
CA TYR A 52 0.32 3.94 -7.93
C TYR A 52 -0.16 2.68 -7.20
N ILE A 53 -1.41 2.66 -6.71
CA ILE A 53 -1.99 1.47 -6.07
C ILE A 53 -2.02 0.28 -7.05
N HIS A 54 -2.40 0.53 -8.30
CA HIS A 54 -2.40 -0.52 -9.32
C HIS A 54 -0.98 -1.04 -9.57
N PHE A 55 -0.02 -0.15 -9.80
CA PHE A 55 1.39 -0.51 -9.94
C PHE A 55 1.91 -1.31 -8.74
N TYR A 56 1.67 -0.83 -7.52
CA TYR A 56 2.15 -1.48 -6.31
C TYR A 56 1.62 -2.91 -6.17
N ASN A 57 0.35 -3.16 -6.49
CA ASN A 57 -0.25 -4.48 -6.33
C ASN A 57 0.10 -5.45 -7.46
N TYR A 58 0.14 -5.00 -8.71
CA TYR A 58 0.20 -5.87 -9.88
C TYR A 58 1.56 -5.89 -10.59
N HIS A 59 2.42 -4.90 -10.36
CA HIS A 59 3.65 -4.74 -11.14
C HIS A 59 4.91 -4.53 -10.30
N ARG A 60 4.78 -4.16 -9.02
CA ARG A 60 5.93 -3.94 -8.15
C ARG A 60 6.60 -5.25 -7.79
N PHE A 61 7.78 -5.49 -8.37
CA PHE A 61 8.61 -6.60 -7.96
C PHE A 61 9.17 -6.39 -6.54
N GLN A 62 9.00 -7.39 -5.69
CA GLN A 62 9.61 -7.40 -4.36
C GLN A 62 10.60 -8.54 -4.24
N LYS A 63 11.88 -8.21 -3.98
CA LYS A 63 12.95 -9.22 -3.81
C LYS A 63 12.59 -10.25 -2.73
N LYS A 64 11.95 -9.82 -1.65
CA LYS A 64 11.47 -10.69 -0.56
C LYS A 64 10.38 -11.67 -1.02
N LEU A 65 9.66 -11.36 -2.09
CA LEU A 65 8.59 -12.19 -2.67
C LEU A 65 9.09 -12.96 -3.91
N LYS A 66 10.38 -13.31 -3.97
CA LYS A 66 10.99 -13.99 -5.14
C LYS A 66 10.78 -13.22 -6.46
N ASN A 67 10.82 -11.89 -6.39
CA ASN A 67 10.56 -10.99 -7.52
C ASN A 67 9.15 -11.10 -8.10
N LEU A 68 8.17 -11.51 -7.29
CA LEU A 68 6.75 -11.46 -7.66
C LEU A 68 6.14 -10.12 -7.21
N SER A 69 5.07 -9.71 -7.88
CA SER A 69 4.18 -8.68 -7.37
C SER A 69 3.39 -9.19 -6.16
N PRO A 70 2.88 -8.30 -5.30
CA PRO A 70 2.02 -8.69 -4.18
C PRO A 70 0.82 -9.54 -4.61
N TYR A 71 0.21 -9.22 -5.77
CA TYR A 71 -0.89 -10.00 -6.32
C TYR A 71 -0.45 -11.41 -6.71
N GLU A 72 0.61 -11.54 -7.51
CA GLU A 72 1.12 -12.84 -7.96
C GLU A 72 1.51 -13.74 -6.77
N TYR A 73 2.22 -13.16 -5.80
CA TYR A 73 2.61 -13.88 -4.59
C TYR A 73 1.38 -14.42 -3.83
N ARG A 74 0.32 -13.62 -3.70
CA ARG A 74 -0.94 -14.04 -3.07
C ARG A 74 -1.60 -15.19 -3.85
N THR A 75 -1.62 -15.12 -5.18
CA THR A 75 -2.25 -16.16 -6.00
C THR A 75 -1.49 -17.48 -6.02
N GLN A 76 -0.17 -17.47 -5.79
CA GLN A 76 0.64 -18.69 -5.67
C GLN A 76 0.55 -19.35 -4.28
N ALA A 77 0.20 -18.59 -3.25
CA ALA A 77 0.03 -19.08 -1.89
C ALA A 77 -1.38 -19.67 -1.63
N SER A 78 -2.19 -19.83 -2.68
CA SER A 78 -3.54 -20.39 -2.64
C SER A 78 -3.56 -21.87 -2.98
#